data_AF-A0A377AV51-F1
#
_entry.id   AF-A0A377AV51-F1
#
_cell.length_a   1.000
_cell.length_b   1.000
_cell.length_c   1.000
_cell.angle_alpha   90.00
_cell.angle_beta   90.00
_cell.angle_gamma   90.00
#
_symmetry.space_group_name_H-M   'P 1'
#
loop_
_entity.id
_entity.type
_entity.pdbx_description
1 polymer ?
#
loop_
_entity_poly.entity_id
_entity_poly.type
_entity_poly.pdbx_seq_one_letter_code
_entity_poly.pdbx_strand_id
1 'polypeptide(L)'
;MLRNVPHLALIPLVILWFGIDESAKIFLVALGTLFPIYINTWHGIRNIDRGLVEMARSYGLSGIPLFIHVILPGALPSIMVGVRFALGLMWLTLIVAETISANSALVIWR
;
A
#
# COMPACT_ATOMS: atom_id res chain seq x y z
N MET A 1 -15.05 -4.28 -6.73
CA MET A 1 -14.32 -5.27 -7.55
C MET A 1 -13.34 -4.56 -8.50
N LEU A 2 -12.40 -3.77 -7.96
CA LEU A 2 -11.34 -3.06 -8.71
C LEU A 2 -9.98 -3.78 -8.63
N ARG A 3 -9.96 -5.03 -8.16
CA ARG A 3 -8.76 -5.86 -7.94
C ARG A 3 -8.43 -6.75 -9.16
N ASN A 4 -8.76 -6.32 -10.37
CA ASN A 4 -8.61 -7.17 -11.57
C ASN A 4 -7.49 -6.72 -12.52
N VAL A 5 -6.81 -5.60 -12.24
CA VAL A 5 -5.59 -5.24 -12.96
C VAL A 5 -4.41 -5.59 -12.05
N PRO A 6 -3.67 -6.69 -12.31
CA PRO A 6 -2.44 -6.95 -11.59
C PRO A 6 -1.48 -5.80 -11.86
N HIS A 7 -0.93 -5.17 -10.82
CA HIS A 7 0.01 -4.05 -10.98
C HIS A 7 1.25 -4.46 -11.79
N LEU A 8 1.59 -5.75 -11.81
CA LEU A 8 2.61 -6.33 -12.69
C LEU A 8 2.29 -6.20 -14.19
N ALA A 9 1.01 -6.16 -14.59
CA ALA A 9 0.64 -5.93 -15.98
C ALA A 9 0.91 -4.48 -16.44
N LEU A 10 1.15 -3.55 -15.50
CA LEU A 10 1.53 -2.18 -15.82
C LEU A 10 3.02 -2.03 -16.11
N ILE A 11 3.83 -3.06 -15.90
CA ILE A 11 5.29 -2.99 -16.11
C ILE A 11 5.66 -2.46 -17.50
N PRO A 12 5.12 -2.97 -18.62
CA PRO A 12 5.50 -2.49 -19.95
C PRO A 12 5.16 -1.01 -20.16
N LEU A 13 3.99 -0.58 -19.65
CA LEU A 13 3.55 0.81 -19.74
C LEU A 13 4.47 1.73 -18.93
N VAL A 14 4.84 1.32 -17.73
CA VAL A 14 5.74 2.10 -16.85
C VAL A 14 7.14 2.20 -17.46
N ILE A 15 7.66 1.11 -18.03
CA ILE A 15 8.95 1.12 -18.76
C ILE A 15 8.88 2.05 -19.97
N LEU A 16 7.77 2.07 -20.72
CA LEU A 16 7.62 2.98 -21.86
C LEU A 16 7.61 4.45 -21.43
N TRP A 17 7.07 4.77 -20.26
CA TRP A 17 6.90 6.15 -19.81
C TRP A 17 8.15 6.68 -19.09
N PHE A 18 8.73 5.88 -18.19
CA PHE A 18 9.84 6.26 -17.32
C PHE A 18 11.20 5.69 -17.76
N GLY A 19 11.22 4.75 -18.71
CA GLY A 19 12.42 4.00 -19.08
C GLY A 19 12.73 2.86 -18.09
N ILE A 20 13.89 2.22 -18.31
CA ILE A 20 14.46 1.24 -17.37
C ILE A 20 15.29 2.03 -16.35
N ASP A 21 14.60 2.68 -15.43
CA ASP A 21 15.24 3.58 -14.45
C ASP A 21 14.75 3.28 -13.03
N GLU A 22 15.44 3.80 -12.03
CA GLU A 22 15.12 3.59 -10.61
C GLU A 22 13.69 4.09 -10.28
N SER A 23 13.28 5.17 -10.95
CA SER A 23 11.96 5.80 -10.80
C SER A 23 10.80 4.87 -11.18
N ALA A 24 10.97 4.06 -12.24
CA ALA A 24 9.97 3.08 -12.69
C ALA A 24 9.69 2.01 -11.62
N LYS A 25 10.74 1.51 -10.97
CA LYS A 25 10.63 0.51 -9.90
C LYS A 25 9.89 1.07 -8.69
N ILE A 26 10.27 2.27 -8.26
CA ILE A 26 9.63 2.96 -7.12
C ILE A 26 8.15 3.18 -7.41
N PHE A 27 7.80 3.61 -8.62
CA PHE A 27 6.41 3.84 -9.01
C PHE A 27 5.57 2.55 -8.96
N LEU A 28 6.07 1.44 -9.51
CA LEU A 28 5.39 0.15 -9.49
C LEU A 28 5.18 -0.38 -8.06
N VAL A 29 6.19 -0.25 -7.21
CA VAL A 29 6.12 -0.64 -5.80
C VAL A 29 5.11 0.24 -5.06
N ALA A 30 5.17 1.56 -5.24
CA ALA A 30 4.22 2.48 -4.60
C ALA A 30 2.78 2.15 -4.99
N LEU A 31 2.53 1.88 -6.27
CA LEU A 31 1.20 1.56 -6.77
C LEU A 31 0.72 0.19 -6.25
N GLY A 32 1.59 -0.82 -6.21
CA GLY A 32 1.27 -2.15 -5.68
C GLY A 32 1.02 -2.18 -4.17
N THR A 33 1.68 -1.31 -3.40
CA THR A 33 1.58 -1.25 -1.94
C THR A 33 0.47 -0.33 -1.44
N LEU A 34 0.08 0.67 -2.22
CA LEU A 34 -0.96 1.64 -1.83
C LEU A 34 -2.33 1.00 -1.61
N PHE A 35 -2.77 0.12 -2.50
CA PHE A 35 -4.08 -0.53 -2.40
C PHE A 35 -4.29 -1.36 -1.13
N PRO A 36 -3.41 -2.33 -0.78
CA PRO A 36 -3.59 -3.11 0.43
C PRO A 36 -3.51 -2.26 1.69
N ILE A 37 -2.63 -1.26 1.75
CA ILE A 37 -2.56 -0.35 2.89
C ILE A 37 -3.87 0.44 3.03
N TYR A 38 -4.37 1.02 1.93
CA TYR A 38 -5.60 1.80 1.93
C TYR A 38 -6.82 0.97 2.38
N ILE A 39 -7.00 -0.21 1.77
CA ILE A 39 -8.14 -1.08 2.05
C ILE A 39 -8.12 -1.54 3.51
N ASN A 40 -6.96 -1.97 4.01
CA ASN A 40 -6.85 -2.39 5.42
C ASN A 40 -7.02 -1.21 6.38
N THR A 41 -6.48 -0.04 6.07
CA THR A 41 -6.68 1.16 6.90
C THR A 41 -8.17 1.51 6.98
N TRP A 42 -8.87 1.52 5.84
CA TRP A 42 -10.30 1.82 5.79
C TRP A 42 -11.13 0.78 6.56
N HIS A 43 -10.81 -0.51 6.39
CA HIS A 43 -11.46 -1.57 7.16
C HIS A 43 -11.17 -1.45 8.66
N GLY A 44 -9.93 -1.12 9.04
CA GLY A 44 -9.53 -0.89 10.42
C GLY A 44 -10.37 0.21 11.07
N ILE A 45 -10.50 1.36 10.41
CA ILE A 45 -11.29 2.50 10.90
C ILE A 45 -12.78 2.14 11.01
N ARG A 46 -13.33 1.43 10.02
CA ARG A 46 -14.76 1.10 9.99
C ARG A 46 -15.18 0.03 11.00
N ASN A 47 -14.25 -0.86 11.38
CA ASN A 47 -14.49 -1.96 12.31
C ASN A 47 -14.22 -1.61 13.78
N ILE A 48 -13.84 -0.36 14.08
CA ILE A 48 -13.69 0.09 15.46
C ILE A 48 -15.04 -0.01 16.17
N ASP A 49 -15.00 -0.50 17.41
CA ASP A 49 -16.19 -0.58 18.25
C ASP A 49 -16.79 0.82 18.46
N ARG A 50 -18.06 0.98 18.09
CA ARG A 50 -18.81 2.22 18.26
C ARG A 50 -18.92 2.60 19.73
N GLY A 51 -18.99 1.62 20.65
CA GLY A 51 -19.01 1.86 22.08
C GLY A 51 -17.76 2.56 22.59
N LEU A 52 -16.58 2.25 22.02
CA LEU A 52 -15.31 2.90 22.35
C LEU A 52 -15.32 4.38 21.93
N VAL A 53 -15.92 4.68 20.77
CA VAL A 53 -16.06 6.05 20.26
C VAL A 53 -17.08 6.85 21.07
N GLU A 54 -18.22 6.24 21.42
CA GLU A 54 -19.28 6.86 22.23
C GLU A 54 -18.82 7.11 23.67
N MET A 55 -18.08 6.17 24.26
CA MET A 55 -17.42 6.34 25.55
C MET A 55 -16.48 7.54 25.50
N ALA A 56 -15.55 7.59 24.53
CA ALA A 56 -14.60 8.70 24.43
C ALA A 56 -15.28 10.05 24.24
N ARG A 57 -16.38 10.12 23.49
CA ARG A 57 -17.21 11.33 23.36
C ARG A 57 -17.86 11.73 24.70
N SER A 58 -18.31 10.77 25.50
CA SER A 58 -18.84 11.03 26.84
C SER A 58 -17.78 11.58 27.81
N TYR A 59 -16.51 11.24 27.58
CA TYR A 59 -15.36 11.85 28.27
C TYR A 59 -14.93 13.22 27.70
N GLY A 60 -15.67 13.77 26.73
CA GLY A 60 -15.39 15.07 26.13
C GLY A 60 -14.39 15.06 24.96
N LEU A 61 -13.91 13.90 24.51
CA LEU A 61 -13.04 13.83 23.33
C LEU A 61 -13.84 14.10 22.05
N SER A 62 -13.38 15.06 21.26
CA SER A 62 -13.92 15.37 19.93
C SER A 62 -12.81 15.77 18.95
N GLY A 63 -13.05 15.66 17.65
CA GLY A 63 -12.10 16.06 16.60
C GLY A 63 -10.77 15.30 16.63
N ILE A 64 -9.65 16.04 16.66
CA ILE A 64 -8.28 15.51 16.61
C ILE A 64 -7.96 14.61 17.83
N PRO A 65 -8.25 15.01 19.09
CA PRO A 65 -8.06 14.15 20.25
C PRO A 65 -8.71 12.77 20.13
N LEU A 66 -9.96 12.71 19.65
CA LEU A 66 -10.69 11.46 19.42
C LEU A 66 -10.00 10.61 18.34
N PHE A 67 -9.53 11.24 17.27
CA PHE A 67 -8.81 10.55 16.21
C PHE A 67 -7.51 9.92 16.73
N ILE A 68 -6.67 10.71 17.40
CA ILE A 68 -5.34 10.26 17.84
C ILE A 68 -5.40 9.23 18.97
N HIS A 69 -6.33 9.37 19.93
CA HIS A 69 -6.34 8.53 21.14
C HIS A 69 -7.24 7.30 21.02
N VAL A 70 -8.17 7.26 20.06
CA VAL A 70 -9.16 6.18 19.95
C VAL A 70 -9.15 5.57 18.55
N ILE A 71 -9.36 6.39 17.53
CA ILE A 71 -9.53 5.86 16.17
C ILE A 71 -8.22 5.31 15.61
N LEU A 72 -7.13 6.08 15.73
CA LEU A 72 -5.82 5.70 15.23
C LEU A 72 -5.27 4.43 15.92
N PRO A 73 -5.19 4.34 17.26
CA PRO A 73 -4.73 3.13 17.93
C PRO A 73 -5.69 1.95 17.73
N GLY A 74 -7.00 2.18 17.64
CA GLY A 74 -7.98 1.14 17.34
C GLY A 74 -7.84 0.56 15.92
N ALA A 75 -7.50 1.39 14.93
CA ALA A 75 -7.25 0.95 13.56
C ALA A 75 -5.83 0.39 13.34
N LEU A 76 -4.88 0.70 14.23
CA LEU A 76 -3.46 0.38 14.08
C LEU A 76 -3.18 -1.10 13.78
N PRO A 77 -3.79 -2.09 14.45
CA PRO A 77 -3.56 -3.50 14.14
C PRO A 77 -3.92 -3.84 12.68
N SER A 78 -5.02 -3.27 12.16
CA SER A 78 -5.44 -3.49 10.78
C SER A 78 -4.51 -2.79 9.79
N ILE A 79 -4.07 -1.57 10.10
CA ILE A 79 -3.05 -0.86 9.32
C ILE A 79 -1.78 -1.71 9.23
N MET A 80 -1.33 -2.30 10.33
CA MET A 80 -0.14 -3.16 10.37
C MET A 80 -0.29 -4.43 9.53
N VAL A 81 -1.49 -5.02 9.47
CA VAL A 81 -1.79 -6.13 8.55
C VAL A 81 -1.65 -5.66 7.09
N GLY A 82 -2.19 -4.49 6.76
CA GLY A 82 -2.04 -3.87 5.44
C GLY A 82 -0.58 -3.64 5.05
N VAL A 83 0.21 -3.09 5.97
CA VAL A 83 1.66 -2.87 5.80
C VAL A 83 2.39 -4.20 5.60
N ARG A 84 2.12 -5.21 6.43
CA ARG A 84 2.73 -6.54 6.29
C ARG A 84 2.46 -7.15 4.91
N PHE A 85 1.23 -7.05 4.42
CA PHE A 85 0.86 -7.55 3.10
C PHE A 85 1.55 -6.75 1.99
N ALA A 86 1.60 -5.42 2.13
CA ALA A 86 2.30 -4.54 1.21
C ALA A 86 3.80 -4.86 1.11
N LEU A 87 4.48 -5.14 2.23
CA LEU A 87 5.89 -5.53 2.23
C LEU A 87 6.14 -6.81 1.42
N GLY A 88 5.25 -7.81 1.52
CA GLY A 88 5.33 -9.02 0.71
C GLY A 88 5.16 -8.75 -0.80
N LEU A 89 4.22 -7.88 -1.16
CA LEU A 89 4.02 -7.47 -2.56
C LEU A 89 5.18 -6.64 -3.10
N MET A 90 5.71 -5.71 -2.30
CA MET A 90 6.89 -4.91 -2.63
C MET A 90 8.05 -5.84 -3.00
N TRP A 91 8.34 -6.82 -2.14
CA TRP A 91 9.43 -7.76 -2.34
C TRP A 91 9.30 -8.52 -3.68
N LEU A 92 8.13 -9.08 -3.96
CA LEU A 92 7.87 -9.79 -5.22
C LEU A 92 8.01 -8.87 -6.44
N THR A 93 7.49 -7.65 -6.35
CA THR A 93 7.54 -6.67 -7.44
C THR A 93 8.98 -6.25 -7.74
N LEU A 94 9.79 -6.09 -6.70
CA LEU A 94 11.19 -5.68 -6.82
C LEU A 94 12.02 -6.77 -7.51
N ILE A 95 11.85 -8.04 -7.11
CA ILE A 95 12.50 -9.18 -7.79
C ILE A 95 12.14 -9.23 -9.28
N VAL A 96 10.85 -9.08 -9.61
CA VAL A 96 10.40 -9.10 -11.01
C VAL A 96 10.98 -7.94 -11.81
N ALA A 97 10.96 -6.73 -11.23
CA ALA A 97 11.49 -5.54 -11.87
C ALA A 97 13.01 -5.64 -12.12
N GLU A 98 13.78 -6.12 -11.15
CA GLU A 98 15.22 -6.35 -11.28
C GLU A 98 15.54 -7.40 -12.36
N THR A 99 14.78 -8.50 -12.39
CA THR A 99 14.95 -9.56 -13.39
C THR A 99 14.72 -9.04 -14.81
N ILE A 100 13.69 -8.22 -15.00
CA ILE A 100 13.38 -7.61 -16.30
C ILE A 100 14.51 -6.65 -16.69
N SER A 101 14.92 -5.77 -15.78
CA SER A 101 16.01 -4.81 -15.99
C SER A 101 17.31 -5.50 -16.42
N ALA A 102 17.69 -6.59 -15.75
CA ALA A 102 18.90 -7.36 -16.06
C ALA A 102 18.83 -8.00 -17.46
N ASN A 103 17.67 -8.54 -17.85
CA ASN A 103 17.48 -9.14 -19.18
C ASN A 103 17.50 -8.08 -20.30
N SER A 104 16.87 -6.93 -20.09
CA SER A 104 16.92 -5.83 -21.07
C SER A 104 18.33 -5.27 -21.24
N ALA A 105 19.13 -5.19 -20.17
CA ALA A 105 20.54 -4.80 -20.27
C ALA A 105 21.33 -5.79 -21.14
N LEU A 106 21.17 -7.10 -20.94
CA LEU A 106 21.86 -8.12 -21.73
C LEU A 106 21.49 -8.12 -23.22
N VAL A 107 20.27 -7.71 -23.57
CA VAL A 107 19.80 -7.65 -24.97
C VAL A 107 20.34 -6.41 -25.71
N ILE A 108 20.57 -5.29 -25.02
CA ILE A 108 21.09 -4.05 -25.63
C ILE A 108 22.58 -4.15 -25.98
N TRP A 109 23.34 -5.02 -25.29
CA TRP A 109 24.78 -5.23 -25.55
C TRP A 109 25.08 -6.36 -26.56
N ARG A 110 24.07 -6.93 -27.22
CA ARG A 110 24.21 -7.89 -28.34
C ARG A 110 23.81 -7.24 -29.66
#